data_AF-A0A4Q5RS48-F1
#
_entry.id   AF-A0A4Q5RS48-F1
#
_cell.length_a   1.000
_cell.length_b   1.000
_cell.length_c   1.000
_cell.angle_alpha   90.00
_cell.angle_beta   90.00
_cell.angle_gamma   90.00
#
_symmetry.space_group_name_H-M   'P 1'
#
loop_
_entity.id
_entity.type
_entity.pdbx_description
1 polymer ?
#
loop_
_entity_poly.entity_id
_entity_poly.type
_entity_poly.pdbx_seq_one_letter_code
_entity_poly.pdbx_strand_id
1 'polypeptide(L)'
;MAKKIDDTRMSWTATLLALPSIGVFFFADMLGYGLAWQGAAPDFAKLTPAAIRLDASGRLLIIAAALLGFGIFYLIVLRFLADLRDEFGPKTRRWLLGWYTGGVLLGGLWVWFGWMQIPVQDQLGKGFLRDALAQFGAASGAAPGTLLDNFLLLWIGNRFALMLAAGIVVTGGVSALVDPIARLDVAETRAFLFHQRRRLRTYVNAAATLLVVGLLFQIAWMRWPLVLLDSGTAAMLVRQIDASVALTGVTGSVVIALFAVPASTILAARAAALPPVTDDEPNARLFDAGLLSSVSKILVVLAPTLAGLAPSVIDIIGRLPTT
;
A
#
# COMPACT_ATOMS: atom_id res chain seq x y z
N MET A 1 -25.88 -1.72 25.11
CA MET A 1 -25.47 -0.31 25.01
C MET A 1 -24.00 -0.25 25.43
N ALA A 2 -23.06 -0.20 24.48
CA ALA A 2 -21.63 -0.25 24.81
C ALA A 2 -21.21 1.10 25.42
N LYS A 3 -20.71 1.07 26.65
CA LYS A 3 -20.18 2.24 27.36
C LYS A 3 -19.06 2.83 26.51
N LYS A 4 -19.16 4.12 26.21
CA LYS A 4 -18.16 4.86 25.44
C LYS A 4 -16.85 4.83 26.23
N ILE A 5 -15.87 4.08 25.74
CA ILE A 5 -14.54 4.02 26.34
C ILE A 5 -13.82 5.28 25.88
N ASP A 6 -14.24 6.44 26.41
CA ASP A 6 -13.81 7.78 25.98
C ASP A 6 -12.35 8.09 26.33
N ASP A 7 -11.66 7.11 26.88
CA ASP A 7 -10.53 7.34 27.74
C ASP A 7 -9.56 6.17 27.50
N THR A 8 -8.72 6.29 26.46
CA THR A 8 -7.68 5.31 26.14
C THR A 8 -6.31 5.98 26.06
N ARG A 9 -5.24 5.32 26.53
CA ARG A 9 -3.85 5.81 26.50
C ARG A 9 -3.05 5.06 25.45
N MET A 10 -2.16 5.76 24.73
CA MET A 10 -1.15 5.08 23.92
C MET A 10 0.00 4.59 24.81
N SER A 11 0.36 3.32 24.65
CA SER A 11 1.54 2.73 25.29
C SER A 11 2.81 3.07 24.50
N TRP A 12 3.94 3.16 25.19
CA TRP A 12 5.26 3.29 24.55
C TRP A 12 5.55 2.15 23.57
N THR A 13 5.06 0.94 23.88
CA THR A 13 5.16 -0.22 23.00
C THR A 13 4.48 0.02 21.66
N ALA A 14 3.32 0.66 21.64
CA ALA A 14 2.64 1.01 20.39
C ALA A 14 3.49 1.98 19.55
N THR A 15 4.03 3.03 20.16
CA THR A 15 4.90 4.01 19.49
C THR A 15 6.14 3.36 18.87
N LEU A 16 6.78 2.45 19.59
CA LEU A 16 8.01 1.79 19.12
C LEU A 16 7.75 0.81 17.96
N LEU A 17 6.54 0.24 17.86
CA LEU A 17 6.18 -0.69 16.78
C LEU A 17 5.97 -0.02 15.42
N ALA A 18 5.67 1.27 15.39
CA ALA A 18 5.49 2.01 14.15
C ALA A 18 6.84 2.34 13.46
N LEU A 19 7.93 2.47 14.23
CA LEU A 19 9.25 2.89 13.72
C LEU A 19 9.89 1.88 12.75
N PRO A 20 9.92 0.56 13.01
CA PRO A 20 10.48 -0.42 12.07
C PRO A 20 9.78 -0.43 10.72
N SER A 21 8.46 -0.28 10.71
CA SER A 21 7.66 -0.25 9.47
C SER A 21 8.04 0.92 8.58
N ILE A 22 8.25 2.09 9.18
CA ILE A 22 8.73 3.29 8.49
C ILE A 22 10.16 3.12 7.99
N GLY A 23 11.06 2.62 8.85
CA GLY A 23 12.46 2.40 8.50
C GLY A 23 12.64 1.42 7.34
N VAL A 24 11.91 0.30 7.36
CA VAL A 24 11.97 -0.70 6.27
C VAL A 24 11.38 -0.17 4.98
N PHE A 25 10.30 0.62 5.03
CA PHE A 25 9.76 1.27 3.84
C PHE A 25 10.82 2.17 3.18
N PHE A 26 11.44 3.08 3.94
CA PHE A 26 12.48 3.96 3.39
C PHE A 26 13.71 3.21 2.91
N PHE A 27 14.19 2.23 3.67
CA PHE A 27 15.39 1.47 3.31
C PHE A 27 15.17 0.60 2.06
N ALA A 28 14.01 -0.05 1.94
CA ALA A 28 13.68 -0.84 0.76
C ALA A 28 13.49 0.04 -0.49
N ASP A 29 12.88 1.22 -0.33
CA ASP A 29 12.75 2.18 -1.42
C ASP A 29 14.13 2.74 -1.83
N MET A 30 15.02 3.02 -0.86
CA MET A 30 16.43 3.35 -1.11
C MET A 30 17.16 2.26 -1.89
N LEU A 31 17.01 1.01 -1.50
CA LEU A 31 17.61 -0.11 -2.23
C LEU A 31 16.99 -0.26 -3.62
N GLY A 32 15.69 -0.02 -3.77
CA GLY A 32 15.02 0.02 -5.06
C GLY A 32 15.61 1.10 -5.97
N TYR A 33 15.71 2.34 -5.49
CA TYR A 33 16.33 3.43 -6.25
C TYR A 33 17.83 3.20 -6.51
N GLY A 34 18.55 2.75 -5.50
CA GLY A 34 19.99 2.53 -5.54
C GLY A 34 20.40 1.31 -6.34
N LEU A 35 19.58 0.26 -6.47
CA LEU A 35 19.99 -0.96 -7.17
C LEU A 35 19.21 -1.21 -8.47
N ALA A 36 17.92 -0.84 -8.54
CA ALA A 36 17.08 -1.14 -9.71
C ALA A 36 17.28 -0.14 -10.86
N TRP A 37 17.80 1.07 -10.57
CA TRP A 37 17.91 2.16 -11.55
C TRP A 37 19.34 2.67 -11.76
N GLN A 38 20.36 1.99 -11.24
CA GLN A 38 21.78 2.33 -11.45
C GLN A 38 22.32 2.00 -12.85
N GLY A 39 21.51 1.38 -13.72
CA GLY A 39 21.83 1.28 -15.15
C GLY A 39 21.56 2.62 -15.86
N ALA A 40 22.42 3.03 -16.80
CA ALA A 40 22.08 4.11 -17.70
C ALA A 40 20.73 3.80 -18.34
N ALA A 41 19.72 4.64 -18.04
CA ALA A 41 18.38 4.45 -18.54
C ALA A 41 18.47 4.30 -20.08
N PRO A 42 18.05 3.16 -20.64
CA PRO A 42 18.27 2.87 -22.05
C PRO A 42 17.74 4.00 -22.94
N ASP A 43 18.56 4.44 -23.88
CA ASP A 43 18.18 5.45 -24.87
C ASP A 43 17.44 4.74 -26.01
N PHE A 44 16.12 4.89 -26.03
CA PHE A 44 15.26 4.21 -27.01
C PHE A 44 15.20 5.01 -28.30
N ALA A 45 16.19 4.82 -29.17
CA ALA A 45 16.28 5.48 -30.47
C ALA A 45 15.16 5.13 -31.47
N LYS A 46 14.22 4.20 -31.15
CA LYS A 46 13.23 3.69 -32.10
C LYS A 46 11.86 3.43 -31.46
N LEU A 47 11.07 4.48 -31.30
CA LEU A 47 9.62 4.36 -31.15
C LEU A 47 9.02 3.98 -32.52
N THR A 48 8.23 2.92 -32.58
CA THR A 48 7.62 2.47 -33.85
C THR A 48 6.29 3.20 -34.12
N PRO A 49 6.13 3.92 -35.25
CA PRO A 49 4.88 4.63 -35.57
C PRO A 49 3.66 3.71 -35.76
N ALA A 50 3.88 2.40 -35.98
CA ALA A 50 2.82 1.44 -36.28
C ALA A 50 1.87 1.15 -35.10
N ALA A 51 2.31 1.36 -33.85
CA ALA A 51 1.52 1.10 -32.64
C ALA A 51 0.55 2.24 -32.26
N ILE A 52 0.58 3.36 -32.98
CA ILE A 52 -0.13 4.59 -32.65
C ILE A 52 -1.66 4.47 -32.81
N ARG A 53 -2.15 3.46 -33.54
CA ARG A 53 -3.58 3.17 -33.62
C ARG A 53 -3.94 2.06 -32.61
N LEU A 54 -4.72 2.42 -31.58
CA LEU A 54 -5.70 1.59 -30.84
C LEU A 54 -5.49 1.22 -29.36
N ASP A 55 -4.37 1.49 -28.68
CA ASP A 55 -4.33 1.14 -27.24
C ASP A 55 -4.90 2.23 -26.31
N ALA A 56 -6.19 2.53 -26.49
CA ALA A 56 -6.98 3.26 -25.49
C ALA A 56 -7.19 2.44 -24.21
N SER A 57 -7.16 1.10 -24.31
CA SER A 57 -7.36 0.17 -23.21
C SER A 57 -6.34 0.34 -22.07
N GLY A 58 -5.05 0.45 -22.38
CA GLY A 58 -4.02 0.66 -21.34
C GLY A 58 -4.23 1.94 -20.53
N ARG A 59 -4.74 3.01 -21.15
CA ARG A 59 -5.04 4.29 -20.47
C ARG A 59 -6.27 4.21 -19.60
N LEU A 60 -7.31 3.55 -20.10
CA LEU A 60 -8.50 3.27 -19.30
C LEU A 60 -8.14 2.41 -18.08
N LEU A 61 -7.18 1.49 -18.19
CA LEU A 61 -6.64 0.74 -17.05
C LEU A 61 -5.87 1.64 -16.08
N ILE A 62 -5.03 2.56 -16.56
CA ILE A 62 -4.34 3.54 -15.70
C ILE A 62 -5.35 4.40 -14.93
N ILE A 63 -6.35 4.94 -15.63
CA ILE A 63 -7.39 5.78 -15.04
C ILE A 63 -8.24 4.98 -14.05
N ALA A 64 -8.66 3.77 -14.43
CA ALA A 64 -9.45 2.90 -13.56
C ALA A 64 -8.67 2.52 -12.28
N ALA A 65 -7.38 2.18 -12.40
CA ALA A 65 -6.53 1.89 -11.26
C ALA A 65 -6.33 3.12 -10.37
N ALA A 66 -6.16 4.31 -10.95
CA ALA A 66 -6.06 5.55 -10.19
C ALA A 66 -7.37 5.90 -9.47
N LEU A 67 -8.52 5.80 -10.13
CA LEU A 67 -9.84 6.02 -9.53
C LEU A 67 -10.11 5.04 -8.39
N LEU A 68 -9.77 3.76 -8.58
CA LEU A 68 -9.85 2.76 -7.52
C LEU A 68 -8.94 3.13 -6.35
N GLY A 69 -7.72 3.59 -6.62
CA GLY A 69 -6.77 4.08 -5.63
C GLY A 69 -7.32 5.25 -4.81
N PHE A 70 -7.86 6.27 -5.48
CA PHE A 70 -8.49 7.43 -4.82
C PHE A 70 -9.73 7.02 -4.02
N GLY A 71 -10.56 6.11 -4.54
CA GLY A 71 -11.73 5.59 -3.84
C GLY A 71 -11.35 4.87 -2.55
N ILE A 72 -10.34 3.99 -2.59
CA ILE A 72 -9.83 3.29 -1.41
C ILE A 72 -9.21 4.27 -0.41
N PHE A 73 -8.39 5.21 -0.90
CA PHE A 73 -7.84 6.29 -0.08
C PHE A 73 -8.94 7.04 0.68
N TYR A 74 -10.00 7.45 -0.02
CA TYR A 74 -11.14 8.15 0.60
C TYR A 74 -11.80 7.31 1.69
N LEU A 75 -12.05 6.03 1.45
CA LEU A 75 -12.64 5.12 2.46
C LEU A 75 -11.73 4.95 3.68
N ILE A 76 -10.40 4.88 3.49
CA ILE A 76 -9.42 4.81 4.58
C ILE A 76 -9.45 6.07 5.42
N VAL A 77 -9.50 7.25 4.79
CA VAL A 77 -9.62 8.54 5.48
C VAL A 77 -10.90 8.60 6.30
N LEU A 78 -12.06 8.25 5.70
CA LEU A 78 -13.33 8.24 6.41
C LEU A 78 -13.30 7.31 7.63
N ARG A 79 -12.74 6.10 7.47
CA ARG A 79 -12.62 5.12 8.55
C ARG A 79 -11.75 5.66 9.70
N PHE A 80 -10.65 6.31 9.36
CA PHE A 80 -9.74 6.90 10.35
C PHE A 80 -10.34 8.10 11.05
N LEU A 81 -11.05 8.97 10.35
CA LEU A 81 -11.78 10.09 10.95
C LEU A 81 -12.87 9.62 11.91
N ALA A 82 -13.60 8.55 11.56
CA ALA A 82 -14.56 7.92 12.45
C ALA A 82 -13.88 7.39 13.72
N ASP A 83 -12.76 6.69 13.59
CA ASP A 83 -12.00 6.22 14.75
C ASP A 83 -11.46 7.37 15.62
N LEU A 84 -10.92 8.44 15.01
CA LEU A 84 -10.48 9.63 15.74
C LEU A 84 -11.61 10.27 16.56
N ARG A 85 -12.83 10.27 16.01
CA ARG A 85 -14.02 10.84 16.66
C ARG A 85 -14.52 9.95 17.80
N ASP A 86 -14.62 8.65 17.56
CA ASP A 86 -15.42 7.74 18.38
C ASP A 86 -14.59 6.90 19.35
N GLU A 87 -13.31 6.65 19.06
CA GLU A 87 -12.45 5.71 19.82
C GLU A 87 -11.47 6.41 20.76
N PHE A 88 -11.14 7.69 20.49
CA PHE A 88 -10.00 8.34 21.13
C PHE A 88 -10.37 9.65 21.82
N GLY A 89 -10.01 9.74 23.10
CA GLY A 89 -10.03 10.98 23.87
C GLY A 89 -9.06 12.05 23.32
N PRO A 90 -9.20 13.32 23.76
CA PRO A 90 -8.52 14.46 23.13
C PRO A 90 -6.99 14.37 23.11
N LYS A 91 -6.38 13.81 24.16
CA LYS A 91 -4.92 13.66 24.25
C LYS A 91 -4.39 12.65 23.23
N THR A 92 -4.99 11.47 23.18
CA THR A 92 -4.62 10.40 22.24
C THR A 92 -4.89 10.81 20.79
N ARG A 93 -6.00 11.53 20.54
CA ARG A 93 -6.30 12.11 19.23
C ARG A 93 -5.20 13.07 18.76
N ARG A 94 -4.77 14.02 19.61
CA ARG A 94 -3.68 14.95 19.26
C ARG A 94 -2.37 14.21 18.99
N TRP A 95 -2.08 13.19 19.79
CA TRP A 95 -0.89 12.36 19.58
C TRP A 95 -0.94 11.64 18.23
N LEU A 96 -2.05 10.98 17.90
CA LEU A 96 -2.24 10.29 16.62
C LEU A 96 -2.12 11.24 15.43
N LEU A 97 -2.74 12.43 15.52
CA LEU A 97 -2.63 13.46 14.50
C LEU A 97 -1.20 13.98 14.35
N GLY A 98 -0.49 14.20 15.45
CA GLY A 98 0.91 14.62 15.42
C GLY A 98 1.81 13.57 14.78
N TRP A 99 1.62 12.31 15.15
CA TRP A 99 2.37 11.18 14.58
C TRP A 99 2.10 11.00 13.09
N TYR A 100 0.82 11.06 12.70
CA TYR A 100 0.40 11.04 11.30
C TYR A 100 1.01 12.20 10.52
N THR A 101 0.91 13.42 11.03
CA THR A 101 1.47 14.62 10.38
C THR A 101 2.98 14.51 10.22
N GLY A 102 3.70 14.05 11.25
CA GLY A 102 5.13 13.82 11.19
C GLY A 102 5.51 12.78 10.13
N GLY A 103 4.77 11.66 10.05
CA GLY A 103 4.96 10.65 9.02
C GLY A 103 4.70 11.17 7.60
N VAL A 104 3.65 11.97 7.41
CA VAL A 104 3.33 12.60 6.12
C VAL A 104 4.41 13.60 5.70
N LEU A 105 4.93 14.42 6.62
CA LEU A 105 6.01 15.36 6.33
C LEU A 105 7.30 14.62 5.94
N LEU A 106 7.68 13.58 6.70
CA LEU A 106 8.85 12.78 6.41
C LEU A 106 8.72 12.05 5.05
N GLY A 107 7.55 11.46 4.79
CA GLY A 107 7.26 10.83 3.51
C GLY A 107 7.24 11.82 2.36
N GLY A 108 6.69 13.03 2.56
CA GLY A 108 6.67 14.09 1.54
C GLY A 108 8.07 14.56 1.17
N LEU A 109 8.93 14.78 2.17
CA LEU A 109 10.35 15.08 1.96
C LEU A 109 11.07 13.97 1.21
N TRP A 110 10.74 12.71 1.53
CA TRP A 110 11.30 11.55 0.83
C TRP A 110 10.90 11.47 -0.63
N VAL A 111 9.61 11.60 -0.94
CA VAL A 111 9.11 11.60 -2.33
C VAL A 111 9.75 12.73 -3.12
N TRP A 112 9.87 13.90 -2.51
CA TRP A 112 10.54 15.05 -3.12
C TRP A 112 12.02 14.77 -3.42
N PHE A 113 12.74 14.16 -2.47
CA PHE A 113 14.14 13.76 -2.68
C PHE A 113 14.29 12.69 -3.78
N GLY A 114 13.43 11.66 -3.77
CA GLY A 114 13.43 10.62 -4.81
C GLY A 114 13.16 11.18 -6.20
N TRP A 115 12.25 12.15 -6.31
CA TRP A 115 11.95 12.83 -7.57
C TRP A 115 13.15 13.63 -8.12
N MET A 116 13.97 14.23 -7.23
CA MET A 116 15.20 14.91 -7.65
C MET A 116 16.27 13.95 -8.19
N GLN A 117 16.31 12.72 -7.68
CA GLN A 117 17.30 11.73 -8.11
C GLN A 117 16.91 11.10 -9.45
N ILE A 118 15.68 10.62 -9.57
CA ILE A 118 15.17 9.99 -10.80
C ILE A 118 13.73 10.49 -11.05
N PRO A 119 13.55 11.48 -11.94
CA PRO A 119 12.23 11.95 -12.33
C PRO A 119 11.38 10.81 -12.89
N VAL A 120 10.07 10.83 -12.62
CA VAL A 120 9.13 9.77 -13.03
C VAL A 120 9.18 9.51 -14.54
N GLN A 121 9.31 10.58 -15.33
CA GLN A 121 9.41 10.53 -16.78
C GLN A 121 10.64 9.78 -17.30
N ASP A 122 11.66 9.62 -16.46
CA ASP A 122 12.92 8.97 -16.77
C ASP A 122 13.03 7.57 -16.13
N GLN A 123 12.03 7.16 -15.34
CA GLN A 123 12.02 5.83 -14.71
C GLN A 123 12.10 4.76 -15.80
N LEU A 124 11.25 4.77 -16.82
CA LEU A 124 11.31 3.71 -17.85
C LEU A 124 12.50 3.80 -18.82
N GLY A 125 13.32 4.84 -18.75
CA GLY A 125 14.23 5.25 -19.82
C GLY A 125 14.26 6.77 -19.93
N LYS A 126 15.43 7.39 -20.10
CA LYS A 126 15.53 8.85 -20.24
C LYS A 126 14.66 9.33 -21.39
N GLY A 127 13.72 10.24 -21.11
CA GLY A 127 12.83 10.81 -22.12
C GLY A 127 11.76 9.86 -22.69
N PHE A 128 11.80 8.56 -22.41
CA PHE A 128 10.92 7.58 -23.04
C PHE A 128 9.44 7.85 -22.80
N LEU A 129 9.05 8.10 -21.54
CA LEU A 129 7.66 8.38 -21.21
C LEU A 129 7.18 9.69 -21.83
N ARG A 130 8.05 10.70 -21.87
CA ARG A 130 7.77 11.99 -22.52
C ARG A 130 7.50 11.79 -24.01
N ASP A 131 8.36 11.05 -24.69
CA ASP A 131 8.26 10.81 -26.13
C ASP A 131 7.03 9.95 -26.46
N ALA A 132 6.75 8.93 -25.65
CA ALA A 132 5.53 8.12 -25.76
C ALA A 132 4.25 8.96 -25.64
N LEU A 133 4.20 9.86 -24.65
CA LEU A 133 3.04 10.75 -24.45
C LEU A 133 2.94 11.82 -25.54
N ALA A 134 4.07 12.34 -26.04
CA ALA A 134 4.10 13.30 -27.13
C ALA A 134 3.60 12.71 -28.45
N GLN A 135 4.06 11.51 -28.82
CA GLN A 135 3.62 10.82 -30.03
C GLN A 135 2.12 10.54 -30.03
N PHE A 136 1.58 10.13 -28.89
CA PHE A 136 0.13 9.96 -28.79
C PHE A 136 -0.60 11.31 -28.82
N GLY A 137 -0.08 12.33 -28.13
CA GLY A 137 -0.68 13.66 -28.12
C GLY A 137 -0.88 14.17 -29.56
N ALA A 138 0.16 14.02 -30.39
CA ALA A 138 0.09 14.32 -31.80
C ALA A 138 -0.99 13.50 -32.54
N ALA A 139 -1.10 12.20 -32.26
CA ALA A 139 -2.10 11.32 -32.89
C ALA A 139 -3.55 11.60 -32.47
N SER A 140 -3.75 12.14 -31.27
CA SER A 140 -5.06 12.47 -30.70
C SER A 140 -5.46 13.93 -30.89
N GLY A 141 -4.63 14.74 -31.56
CA GLY A 141 -4.87 16.17 -31.75
C GLY A 141 -4.72 17.00 -30.47
N ALA A 142 -4.08 16.46 -29.43
CA ALA A 142 -3.79 17.19 -28.20
C ALA A 142 -2.60 18.15 -28.40
N ALA A 143 -2.62 19.27 -27.68
CA ALA A 143 -1.50 20.20 -27.69
C ALA A 143 -0.21 19.55 -27.13
N PRO A 144 0.98 19.92 -27.64
CA PRO A 144 2.25 19.39 -27.15
C PRO A 144 2.39 19.59 -25.62
N GLY A 145 2.86 18.55 -24.92
CA GLY A 145 3.13 18.61 -23.48
C GLY A 145 1.91 18.37 -22.57
N THR A 146 0.69 18.66 -23.03
CA THR A 146 -0.52 18.58 -22.17
C THR A 146 -0.75 17.20 -21.57
N LEU A 147 -0.48 16.12 -22.32
CA LEU A 147 -0.64 14.75 -21.81
C LEU A 147 0.43 14.36 -20.79
N LEU A 148 1.65 14.89 -20.90
CA LEU A 148 2.70 14.68 -19.92
C LEU A 148 2.33 15.36 -18.60
N ASP A 149 1.88 16.62 -18.66
CA ASP A 149 1.48 17.37 -17.48
C ASP A 149 0.31 16.71 -16.75
N ASN A 150 -0.72 16.28 -17.49
CA ASN A 150 -1.86 15.55 -16.93
C ASN A 150 -1.44 14.22 -16.29
N PHE A 151 -0.52 13.48 -16.91
CA PHE A 151 0.01 12.24 -16.35
C PHE A 151 0.81 12.50 -15.06
N LEU A 152 1.68 13.51 -15.06
CA LEU A 152 2.45 13.88 -13.88
C LEU A 152 1.55 14.31 -12.73
N LEU A 153 0.51 15.09 -13.00
CA LEU A 153 -0.50 15.48 -12.01
C LEU A 153 -1.20 14.24 -11.42
N LEU A 154 -1.64 13.31 -12.27
CA LEU A 154 -2.28 12.06 -11.85
C LEU A 154 -1.34 11.21 -10.98
N TRP A 155 -0.08 11.06 -11.41
CA TRP A 155 0.93 10.28 -10.71
C TRP A 155 1.26 10.88 -9.35
N ILE A 156 1.48 12.20 -9.28
CA ILE A 156 1.75 12.93 -8.03
C ILE A 156 0.55 12.81 -7.08
N GLY A 157 -0.65 13.04 -7.60
CA GLY A 157 -1.88 12.92 -6.82
C GLY A 157 -2.08 11.51 -6.25
N ASN A 158 -1.85 10.48 -7.07
CA ASN A 158 -1.95 9.09 -6.63
C ASN A 158 -0.87 8.75 -5.59
N ARG A 159 0.37 9.16 -5.79
CA ARG A 159 1.46 8.95 -4.83
C ARG A 159 1.20 9.62 -3.50
N PHE A 160 0.72 10.87 -3.52
CA PHE A 160 0.34 11.59 -2.32
C PHE A 160 -0.80 10.88 -1.59
N ALA A 161 -1.86 10.49 -2.29
CA ALA A 161 -2.99 9.74 -1.72
C ALA A 161 -2.55 8.40 -1.10
N LEU A 162 -1.72 7.63 -1.80
CA LEU A 162 -1.15 6.37 -1.30
C LEU A 162 -0.31 6.60 -0.03
N MET A 163 0.51 7.64 0.02
CA MET A 163 1.35 7.97 1.17
C MET A 163 0.52 8.36 2.39
N LEU A 164 -0.49 9.22 2.19
CA LEU A 164 -1.43 9.57 3.25
C LEU A 164 -2.17 8.33 3.77
N ALA A 165 -2.73 7.51 2.89
CA ALA A 165 -3.39 6.27 3.30
C ALA A 165 -2.44 5.29 4.00
N ALA A 166 -1.19 5.16 3.53
CA ALA A 166 -0.17 4.32 4.17
C ALA A 166 0.12 4.78 5.61
N GLY A 167 0.29 6.09 5.81
CA GLY A 167 0.44 6.69 7.14
C GLY A 167 -0.76 6.39 8.03
N ILE A 168 -1.99 6.51 7.49
CA ILE A 168 -3.23 6.21 8.20
C ILE A 168 -3.30 4.73 8.60
N VAL A 169 -3.03 3.79 7.70
CA VAL A 169 -3.19 2.36 8.01
C VAL A 169 -2.18 1.87 9.04
N VAL A 170 -0.94 2.36 9.00
CA VAL A 170 0.07 2.05 10.03
C VAL A 170 -0.34 2.68 11.37
N THR A 171 -0.65 3.98 11.37
CA THR A 171 -1.05 4.70 12.60
C THR A 171 -2.32 4.11 13.20
N GLY A 172 -3.32 3.83 12.37
CA GLY A 172 -4.59 3.20 12.75
C GLY A 172 -4.42 1.77 13.24
N GLY A 173 -3.59 0.95 12.58
CA GLY A 173 -3.26 -0.39 13.01
C GLY A 173 -2.57 -0.41 14.38
N VAL A 174 -1.56 0.45 14.57
CA VAL A 174 -0.85 0.60 15.84
C VAL A 174 -1.75 1.17 16.94
N SER A 175 -2.70 2.04 16.58
CA SER A 175 -3.70 2.59 17.51
C SER A 175 -4.67 1.54 18.06
N ALA A 176 -4.69 0.33 17.52
CA ALA A 176 -5.43 -0.78 18.12
C ALA A 176 -4.80 -1.28 19.44
N LEU A 177 -3.57 -0.88 19.74
CA LEU A 177 -2.86 -1.26 20.97
C LEU A 177 -3.13 -0.33 22.14
N VAL A 178 -4.05 0.63 22.00
CA VAL A 178 -4.43 1.51 23.10
C VAL A 178 -4.93 0.72 24.31
N ASP A 179 -4.65 1.27 25.49
CA ASP A 179 -5.09 0.72 26.77
C ASP A 179 -6.25 1.55 27.33
N PRO A 180 -7.26 0.94 27.98
CA PRO A 180 -8.32 1.68 28.63
C PRO A 180 -7.74 2.47 29.83
N ILE A 181 -8.19 3.72 30.01
CA ILE A 181 -7.82 4.60 31.13
C ILE A 181 -8.53 4.14 32.40
N ALA A 182 -9.79 3.75 32.28
CA ALA A 182 -10.57 3.20 33.37
C ALA A 182 -10.24 1.72 33.57
N ARG A 183 -10.26 1.26 34.82
CA ARG A 183 -10.26 -0.18 35.11
C ARG A 183 -11.60 -0.75 34.65
N LEU A 184 -11.53 -1.66 33.69
CA LEU A 184 -12.66 -2.43 33.20
C LEU A 184 -12.75 -3.74 33.99
N ASP A 185 -13.96 -4.28 34.11
CA ASP A 185 -14.10 -5.65 34.60
C ASP A 185 -13.56 -6.68 33.56
N VAL A 186 -13.56 -7.97 33.91
CA VAL A 186 -13.02 -9.02 33.03
C VAL A 186 -13.81 -9.16 31.72
N ALA A 187 -15.14 -9.04 31.78
CA ALA A 187 -16.02 -9.19 30.62
C ALA A 187 -15.89 -7.98 29.67
N GLU A 188 -15.87 -6.77 30.23
CA GLU A 188 -15.63 -5.51 29.53
C GLU A 188 -14.24 -5.49 28.89
N THR A 189 -13.21 -5.97 29.59
CA THR A 189 -11.85 -6.06 29.05
C THR A 189 -11.79 -7.02 27.86
N ARG A 190 -12.48 -8.17 27.95
CA ARG A 190 -12.57 -9.13 26.83
C ARG A 190 -13.25 -8.52 25.62
N ALA A 191 -14.37 -7.83 25.82
CA ALA A 191 -15.09 -7.13 24.75
C ALA A 191 -14.23 -6.02 24.11
N PHE A 192 -13.50 -5.25 24.92
CA PHE A 192 -12.57 -4.23 24.45
C PHE A 192 -11.46 -4.82 23.57
N LEU A 193 -10.79 -5.88 24.02
CA LEU A 193 -9.72 -6.53 23.24
C LEU A 193 -10.24 -7.13 21.93
N PHE A 194 -11.46 -7.68 21.93
CA PHE A 194 -12.10 -8.17 20.71
C PHE A 194 -12.34 -7.04 19.70
N HIS A 195 -12.87 -5.90 20.18
CA HIS A 195 -13.04 -4.70 19.37
C HIS A 195 -11.72 -4.20 18.78
N GLN A 196 -10.67 -4.08 19.60
CA GLN A 196 -9.34 -3.66 19.13
C GLN A 196 -8.77 -4.59 18.06
N ARG A 197 -8.95 -5.91 18.18
CA ARG A 197 -8.54 -6.85 17.12
C ARG A 197 -9.30 -6.64 15.81
N ARG A 198 -10.61 -6.37 15.88
CA ARG A 198 -11.41 -6.06 14.69
C ARG A 198 -10.93 -4.75 14.02
N ARG A 199 -10.58 -3.75 14.82
CA ARG A 199 -9.95 -2.51 14.33
C ARG A 199 -8.63 -2.79 13.64
N LEU A 200 -7.72 -3.52 14.28
CA LEU A 200 -6.44 -3.93 13.67
C LEU A 200 -6.66 -4.64 12.33
N ARG A 201 -7.55 -5.64 12.27
CA ARG A 201 -7.88 -6.36 11.03
C ARG A 201 -8.36 -5.44 9.93
N THR A 202 -9.18 -4.44 10.26
CA THR A 202 -9.69 -3.46 9.29
C THR A 202 -8.54 -2.68 8.66
N TYR A 203 -7.59 -2.19 9.47
CA TYR A 203 -6.43 -1.45 8.95
C TYR A 203 -5.44 -2.33 8.19
N VAL A 204 -5.24 -3.59 8.60
CA VAL A 204 -4.41 -4.55 7.85
C VAL A 204 -5.00 -4.85 6.48
N ASN A 205 -6.31 -5.10 6.42
CA ASN A 205 -7.01 -5.30 5.15
C ASN A 205 -6.92 -4.05 4.27
N ALA A 206 -7.15 -2.86 4.85
CA ALA A 206 -7.03 -1.61 4.13
C ALA A 206 -5.62 -1.38 3.58
N ALA A 207 -4.57 -1.70 4.35
CA ALA A 207 -3.18 -1.61 3.91
C ALA A 207 -2.90 -2.54 2.72
N ALA A 208 -3.36 -3.81 2.80
CA ALA A 208 -3.21 -4.77 1.72
C ALA A 208 -3.93 -4.32 0.45
N THR A 209 -5.19 -3.88 0.57
CA THR A 209 -5.98 -3.36 -0.56
C THR A 209 -5.33 -2.14 -1.20
N LEU A 210 -4.86 -1.19 -0.38
CA LEU A 210 -4.15 -0.01 -0.85
C LEU A 210 -2.90 -0.37 -1.66
N LEU A 211 -2.09 -1.30 -1.16
CA LEU A 211 -0.87 -1.74 -1.83
C LEU A 211 -1.15 -2.51 -3.12
N VAL A 212 -2.13 -3.42 -3.13
CA VAL A 212 -2.53 -4.14 -4.35
C VAL A 212 -2.97 -3.17 -5.43
N VAL A 213 -3.79 -2.17 -5.09
CA VAL A 213 -4.25 -1.17 -6.08
C VAL A 213 -3.13 -0.24 -6.52
N GLY A 214 -2.21 0.13 -5.62
CA GLY A 214 -0.98 0.85 -5.97
C GLY A 214 -0.12 0.08 -6.97
N LEU A 215 0.03 -1.24 -6.78
CA LEU A 215 0.75 -2.12 -7.71
C LEU A 215 0.05 -2.23 -9.06
N LEU A 216 -1.28 -2.37 -9.09
CA LEU A 216 -2.05 -2.39 -10.33
C LEU A 216 -1.87 -1.09 -11.12
N PHE A 217 -1.91 0.06 -10.44
CA PHE A 217 -1.61 1.34 -11.06
C PHE A 217 -0.18 1.36 -11.61
N GLN A 218 0.81 0.91 -10.81
CA GLN A 218 2.21 0.84 -11.22
C GLN A 218 2.41 0.00 -12.49
N ILE A 219 1.85 -1.22 -12.50
CA ILE A 219 1.89 -2.11 -13.65
C ILE A 219 1.25 -1.43 -14.87
N ALA A 220 0.06 -0.85 -14.72
CA ALA A 220 -0.68 -0.24 -15.83
C ALA A 220 0.11 0.90 -16.48
N TRP A 221 0.65 1.83 -15.69
CA TRP A 221 1.35 2.97 -16.27
C TRP A 221 2.75 2.63 -16.79
N MET A 222 3.44 1.66 -16.18
CA MET A 222 4.77 1.23 -16.62
C MET A 222 4.72 0.35 -17.87
N ARG A 223 3.68 -0.50 -18.02
CA ARG A 223 3.56 -1.41 -19.15
C ARG A 223 2.89 -0.80 -20.38
N TRP A 224 2.00 0.18 -20.22
CA TRP A 224 1.31 0.80 -21.37
C TRP A 224 2.28 1.36 -22.43
N PRO A 225 3.37 2.09 -22.09
CA PRO A 225 4.30 2.63 -23.09
C PRO A 225 5.03 1.56 -23.90
N LEU A 226 5.09 0.32 -23.42
CA LEU A 226 5.85 -0.76 -24.07
C LEU A 226 5.31 -1.15 -25.45
N VAL A 227 4.03 -0.83 -25.72
CA VAL A 227 3.42 -1.08 -27.05
C VAL A 227 4.14 -0.33 -28.17
N LEU A 228 4.90 0.71 -27.84
CA LEU A 228 5.61 1.56 -28.80
C LEU A 228 7.01 1.05 -29.15
N LEU A 229 7.46 -0.02 -28.49
CA LEU A 229 8.80 -0.59 -28.64
C LEU A 229 8.78 -1.85 -29.53
N ASP A 230 9.94 -2.18 -30.11
CA ASP A 230 10.14 -3.48 -30.73
C ASP A 230 10.02 -4.62 -29.70
N SER A 231 9.69 -5.83 -30.15
CA SER A 231 9.44 -6.97 -29.28
C SER A 231 10.63 -7.38 -28.40
N GLY A 232 11.86 -7.18 -28.87
CA GLY A 232 13.07 -7.50 -28.11
C GLY A 232 13.28 -6.53 -26.96
N THR A 233 13.21 -5.23 -27.26
CA THR A 233 13.33 -4.17 -26.25
C THR A 233 12.17 -4.19 -25.25
N ALA A 234 10.93 -4.39 -25.73
CA ALA A 234 9.76 -4.55 -24.87
C ALA A 234 9.93 -5.72 -23.89
N ALA A 235 10.39 -6.88 -24.37
CA ALA A 235 10.59 -8.06 -23.52
C ALA A 235 11.69 -7.87 -22.45
N MET A 236 12.69 -7.04 -22.72
CA MET A 236 13.70 -6.66 -21.72
C MET A 236 13.08 -5.78 -20.63
N LEU A 237 12.36 -4.73 -21.01
CA LEU A 237 11.72 -3.81 -20.06
C LEU A 237 10.61 -4.47 -19.24
N VAL A 238 9.83 -5.38 -19.81
CA VAL A 238 8.82 -6.16 -19.06
C VAL A 238 9.46 -6.85 -17.86
N ARG A 239 10.63 -7.48 -18.02
CA ARG A 239 11.31 -8.15 -16.90
C ARG A 239 11.75 -7.18 -15.81
N GLN A 240 12.23 -5.99 -16.19
CA GLN A 240 12.62 -4.96 -15.24
C GLN A 240 11.41 -4.41 -14.47
N ILE A 241 10.31 -4.14 -15.17
CA ILE A 241 9.05 -3.70 -14.56
C ILE A 241 8.55 -4.77 -13.60
N ASP A 242 8.54 -6.03 -14.01
CA ASP A 242 8.07 -7.14 -13.17
C ASP A 242 8.93 -7.32 -11.91
N ALA A 243 10.25 -7.21 -12.03
CA ALA A 243 11.15 -7.24 -10.88
C ALA A 243 10.89 -6.06 -9.93
N SER A 244 10.66 -4.86 -10.46
CA SER A 244 10.34 -3.67 -9.67
C SER A 244 9.00 -3.81 -8.93
N VAL A 245 7.97 -4.31 -9.62
CA VAL A 245 6.65 -4.55 -9.04
C VAL A 245 6.72 -5.66 -7.98
N ALA A 246 7.46 -6.74 -8.24
CA ALA A 246 7.68 -7.82 -7.27
C ALA A 246 8.39 -7.32 -6.00
N LEU A 247 9.45 -6.52 -6.15
CA LEU A 247 10.15 -5.89 -5.02
C LEU A 247 9.21 -5.00 -4.21
N THR A 248 8.38 -4.20 -4.88
CA THR A 248 7.40 -3.32 -4.23
C THR A 248 6.36 -4.15 -3.47
N GLY A 249 5.88 -5.25 -4.06
CA GLY A 249 4.96 -6.19 -3.41
C GLY A 249 5.56 -6.84 -2.18
N VAL A 250 6.78 -7.37 -2.27
CA VAL A 250 7.51 -7.96 -1.13
C VAL A 250 7.70 -6.93 -0.01
N THR A 251 8.17 -5.73 -0.36
CA THR A 251 8.36 -4.64 0.60
C THR A 251 7.05 -4.27 1.30
N GLY A 252 5.97 -4.12 0.53
CA GLY A 252 4.65 -3.82 1.07
C GLY A 252 4.16 -4.88 2.07
N SER A 253 4.32 -6.17 1.75
CA SER A 253 3.98 -7.28 2.63
C SER A 253 4.80 -7.26 3.93
N VAL A 254 6.11 -6.98 3.83
CA VAL A 254 6.99 -6.85 5.01
C VAL A 254 6.56 -5.69 5.89
N VAL A 255 6.25 -4.52 5.31
CA VAL A 255 5.75 -3.35 6.05
C VAL A 255 4.45 -3.67 6.77
N ILE A 256 3.50 -4.36 6.12
CA ILE A 256 2.28 -4.84 6.80
C ILE A 256 2.63 -5.75 7.97
N ALA A 257 3.49 -6.75 7.75
CA ALA A 257 3.86 -7.71 8.78
C ALA A 257 4.49 -7.04 10.01
N LEU A 258 5.33 -6.03 9.81
CA LEU A 258 6.08 -5.35 10.87
C LEU A 258 5.21 -4.64 11.91
N PHE A 259 4.03 -4.12 11.52
CA PHE A 259 3.08 -3.58 12.51
C PHE A 259 1.99 -4.59 12.86
N ALA A 260 1.52 -5.40 11.91
CA ALA A 260 0.37 -6.28 12.11
C ALA A 260 0.70 -7.47 13.02
N VAL A 261 1.84 -8.13 12.80
CA VAL A 261 2.23 -9.32 13.57
C VAL A 261 2.44 -8.95 15.03
N PRO A 262 3.31 -7.98 15.40
CA PRO A 262 3.50 -7.64 16.80
C PRO A 262 2.22 -7.14 17.47
N ALA A 263 1.41 -6.32 16.78
CA ALA A 263 0.16 -5.83 17.35
C ALA A 263 -0.81 -6.99 17.63
N SER A 264 -0.93 -7.94 16.71
CA SER A 264 -1.76 -9.12 16.89
C SER A 264 -1.27 -9.99 18.06
N THR A 265 0.05 -10.18 18.21
CA THR A 265 0.66 -10.95 19.29
C THR A 265 0.44 -10.30 20.65
N ILE A 266 0.56 -8.97 20.75
CA ILE A 266 0.29 -8.25 22.00
C ILE A 266 -1.18 -8.37 22.40
N LEU A 267 -2.11 -8.19 21.45
CA LEU A 267 -3.54 -8.39 21.70
C LEU A 267 -3.88 -9.86 22.02
N ALA A 268 -3.11 -10.82 21.51
CA ALA A 268 -3.18 -12.23 21.89
C ALA A 268 -2.78 -12.45 23.35
N ALA A 269 -1.60 -11.97 23.73
CA ALA A 269 -1.08 -12.08 25.08
C ALA A 269 -2.00 -11.42 26.12
N ARG A 270 -2.51 -10.20 25.82
CA ARG A 270 -3.44 -9.48 26.69
C ARG A 270 -4.74 -10.26 26.94
N ALA A 271 -5.24 -10.96 25.93
CA ALA A 271 -6.45 -11.76 26.06
C ALA A 271 -6.20 -13.08 26.80
N ALA A 272 -5.05 -13.71 26.56
CA ALA A 272 -4.67 -14.96 27.24
C ALA A 272 -4.39 -14.77 28.73
N ALA A 273 -3.99 -13.57 29.15
CA ALA A 273 -3.79 -13.22 30.55
C ALA A 273 -5.10 -13.02 31.34
N LEU A 274 -6.26 -13.03 30.68
CA LEU A 274 -7.56 -12.92 31.35
C LEU A 274 -7.98 -14.28 31.95
N PRO A 275 -8.62 -14.29 33.13
CA PRO A 275 -9.18 -15.51 33.69
C PRO A 275 -10.13 -16.21 32.67
N PRO A 276 -10.13 -17.55 32.62
CA PRO A 276 -11.11 -18.29 31.85
C PRO A 276 -12.51 -17.98 32.40
N VAL A 277 -13.41 -17.54 31.53
CA VAL A 277 -14.83 -17.37 31.89
C VAL A 277 -15.48 -18.73 31.74
N THR A 278 -16.08 -19.24 32.81
CA THR A 278 -16.59 -20.62 32.94
C THR A 278 -17.74 -21.00 31.99
N ASP A 279 -18.31 -20.06 31.22
CA ASP A 279 -19.48 -20.29 30.34
C ASP A 279 -19.29 -19.85 28.86
N ASP A 280 -18.07 -19.57 28.40
CA ASP A 280 -17.86 -18.90 27.09
C ASP A 280 -17.37 -19.85 25.97
N GLU A 281 -18.09 -20.96 25.72
CA GLU A 281 -17.83 -21.87 24.59
C GLU A 281 -17.95 -21.26 23.16
N PRO A 282 -18.63 -20.13 22.90
CA PRO A 282 -18.60 -19.50 21.57
C PRO A 282 -17.42 -18.54 21.40
N ASN A 283 -17.05 -17.80 22.44
CA ASN A 283 -16.04 -16.75 22.36
C ASN A 283 -14.62 -17.33 22.36
N ALA A 284 -14.35 -18.41 23.10
CA ALA A 284 -13.05 -19.08 23.09
C ALA A 284 -12.65 -19.59 21.69
N ARG A 285 -13.61 -20.09 20.89
CA ARG A 285 -13.39 -20.56 19.50
C ARG A 285 -13.09 -19.44 18.50
N LEU A 286 -13.42 -18.18 18.81
CA LEU A 286 -13.03 -17.01 18.02
C LEU A 286 -11.58 -16.57 18.27
N PHE A 287 -11.01 -16.95 19.44
CA PHE A 287 -9.61 -16.73 19.77
C PHE A 287 -8.70 -17.82 19.17
N ASP A 288 -9.18 -19.07 19.10
CA ASP A 288 -8.49 -20.19 18.46
C ASP A 288 -8.82 -20.28 16.97
N ALA A 289 -8.13 -19.43 16.23
CA ALA A 289 -8.09 -19.38 14.78
C ALA A 289 -7.53 -20.70 14.20
N GLY A 290 -8.40 -21.64 13.82
CA GLY A 290 -8.04 -22.82 13.02
C GLY A 290 -7.31 -22.44 11.71
N LEU A 291 -6.58 -23.42 11.14
CA LEU A 291 -5.62 -23.27 10.03
C LEU A 291 -6.14 -22.39 8.87
N LEU A 292 -7.41 -22.55 8.46
CA LEU A 292 -8.03 -21.79 7.37
C LEU A 292 -8.19 -20.29 7.67
N SER A 293 -8.48 -19.93 8.92
CA SER A 293 -8.57 -18.53 9.33
C SER A 293 -7.19 -17.87 9.39
N SER A 294 -6.14 -18.64 9.67
CA SER A 294 -4.74 -18.20 9.62
C SER A 294 -4.23 -18.06 8.19
N VAL A 295 -4.63 -18.96 7.27
CA VAL A 295 -4.34 -18.83 5.83
C VAL A 295 -4.93 -17.53 5.26
N SER A 296 -6.18 -17.18 5.58
CA SER A 296 -6.77 -15.92 5.12
C SER A 296 -6.00 -14.68 5.60
N LYS A 297 -5.43 -14.72 6.82
CA LYS A 297 -4.63 -13.63 7.38
C LYS A 297 -3.26 -13.54 6.70
N ILE A 298 -2.62 -14.69 6.46
CA ILE A 298 -1.36 -14.77 5.72
C ILE A 298 -1.55 -14.27 4.29
N LEU A 299 -2.64 -14.66 3.63
CA LEU A 299 -2.95 -14.20 2.27
C LEU A 299 -3.17 -12.69 2.19
N VAL A 300 -3.80 -12.07 3.19
CA VAL A 300 -3.95 -10.61 3.22
C VAL A 300 -2.59 -9.92 3.36
N VAL A 301 -1.72 -10.42 4.25
CA VAL A 301 -0.36 -9.87 4.41
C VAL A 301 0.48 -10.06 3.16
N LEU A 302 0.34 -11.21 2.48
CA LEU A 302 1.07 -11.55 1.25
C LEU A 302 0.39 -11.02 -0.02
N ALA A 303 -0.81 -10.44 0.06
CA ALA A 303 -1.55 -9.99 -1.12
C ALA A 303 -0.75 -9.02 -2.00
N PRO A 304 0.02 -8.06 -1.45
CA PRO A 304 0.90 -7.22 -2.27
C PRO A 304 1.98 -8.03 -2.99
N THR A 305 2.61 -9.00 -2.33
CA THR A 305 3.58 -9.91 -2.97
C THR A 305 2.93 -10.71 -4.08
N LEU A 306 1.75 -11.30 -3.84
CA LEU A 306 1.03 -12.08 -4.83
C LEU A 306 0.63 -11.21 -6.03
N ALA A 307 0.14 -9.99 -5.80
CA ALA A 307 -0.17 -9.04 -6.86
C ALA A 307 1.07 -8.63 -7.65
N GLY A 308 2.22 -8.48 -6.98
CA GLY A 308 3.46 -8.10 -7.64
C GLY A 308 4.12 -9.23 -8.43
N LEU A 309 3.93 -10.48 -8.01
CA LEU A 309 4.40 -11.67 -8.73
C LEU A 309 3.42 -12.15 -9.81
N ALA A 310 2.16 -11.73 -9.75
CA ALA A 310 1.12 -12.17 -10.68
C ALA A 310 1.52 -12.04 -12.16
N PRO A 311 2.13 -10.93 -12.63
CA PRO A 311 2.50 -10.81 -14.03
C PRO A 311 3.52 -11.86 -14.48
N SER A 312 4.52 -12.16 -13.63
CA SER A 312 5.54 -13.18 -13.93
C SER A 312 4.98 -14.60 -13.88
N VAL A 313 4.06 -14.88 -12.96
CA VAL A 313 3.39 -16.19 -12.86
C VAL A 313 2.49 -16.45 -14.08
N ILE A 314 1.73 -15.44 -14.52
CA ILE A 314 0.88 -15.53 -15.71
C ILE A 314 1.73 -15.81 -16.97
N ASP A 315 2.88 -15.14 -17.12
CA ASP A 315 3.77 -15.36 -18.26
C ASP A 315 4.38 -16.77 -18.25
N ILE A 316 4.74 -17.32 -17.08
CA ILE A 316 5.21 -18.71 -16.96
C ILE A 316 4.11 -19.71 -17.35
N ILE A 317 2.88 -19.51 -16.85
CA ILE A 317 1.74 -20.40 -17.15
C ILE A 317 1.37 -20.32 -18.64
N GLY A 318 1.35 -19.12 -19.22
CA GLY A 318 1.02 -18.90 -20.64
C GLY A 318 2.04 -19.49 -21.61
N ARG A 319 3.26 -19.83 -21.16
CA ARG A 319 4.31 -20.49 -21.93
C ARG A 319 4.32 -22.01 -21.79
N LEU A 320 3.45 -22.58 -20.94
CA LEU A 320 3.30 -24.03 -20.86
C LEU A 320 2.65 -24.53 -22.17
N PRO A 321 3.19 -25.59 -22.80
CA PRO A 321 2.56 -26.16 -23.98
C PRO A 321 1.17 -26.66 -23.59
N THR A 322 0.14 -26.15 -24.27
CA THR A 322 -1.22 -26.69 -24.17
C THR A 322 -1.18 -28.11 -24.73
N THR A 323 -1.23 -29.10 -23.84
CA THR A 323 -1.44 -30.51 -24.19
C THR A 323 -2.83 -30.75 -24.73
#